data_AF-B7PRF3-F1
#
_entry.id   AF-B7PRF3-F1
#
_cell.length_a   1.000
_cell.length_b   1.000
_cell.length_c   1.000
_cell.angle_alpha   90.00
_cell.angle_beta   90.00
_cell.angle_gamma   90.00
#
_symmetry.space_group_name_H-M   'P 1'
#
loop_
_entity.id
_entity.type
_entity.pdbx_description
1 polymer ?
#
loop_
_entity_poly.entity_id
_entity_poly.type
_entity_poly.pdbx_seq_one_letter_code
_entity_poly.pdbx_strand_id
1 'polypeptide(L)'
;ALPGPEAMPPSPLLMPPMASPEAAKPSETPPVAAIDLSEYSQKIVSFLARNFYNMKYIALVLAFFINFILLFYKVNADAGSGSDDEAEPASTVGNGLADLLSNATEAVASGSDSEDEDLEEWVIIEEKFFYLEPVIRFMALFHSLVSFCMLIAYYHLKVPLAIFKREKEVARAMEFDGLYISEEPAEDDIRTRWDKLVISTKSFPVNYWDKFVKKRVRQKYSETYDPEALSNVLGMDKSGSFSQEQEESGGLIPFITNADWKYQIWKSGVTITDNSFLYNLWYFLFSVMGNLNYFFFAAHLLDVAVGFKTLRTILQSVTHNGKQLVLTVMLLTIIVYIYTVIAFSFFRKFYIQEEDDQIDPKCHSMLSCFVFHLYKGVRAGGGIGDEIGPPDGDDYEVYRIIFDITFFFFVIVILLAIIQGLIIDAFGELRDQLQSVVDDMESNCFICGIGKDYFDRVPHGFDTHVQKEHNLANYM
;
A
#
# COMPACT_ATOMS: atom_id res chain seq x y z
N ALA A 1 -21.53 -77.09 -61.64
CA ALA A 1 -22.75 -77.77 -61.14
C ALA A 1 -22.92 -77.40 -59.67
N LEU A 2 -24.02 -76.73 -59.34
CA LEU A 2 -24.47 -76.41 -57.99
C LEU A 2 -25.13 -77.65 -57.34
N PRO A 3 -25.19 -77.71 -55.99
CA PRO A 3 -26.40 -77.98 -55.22
C PRO A 3 -26.86 -76.65 -54.57
N GLY A 4 -28.12 -76.28 -54.31
CA GLY A 4 -29.39 -76.98 -54.06
C GLY A 4 -29.95 -76.39 -52.74
N PRO A 5 -31.19 -75.84 -52.66
CA PRO A 5 -31.71 -75.35 -51.37
C PRO A 5 -32.91 -76.16 -50.84
N GLU A 6 -32.93 -76.33 -49.52
CA GLU A 6 -34.08 -76.78 -48.72
C GLU A 6 -34.97 -75.60 -48.31
N ALA A 7 -36.28 -75.83 -48.13
CA ALA A 7 -37.17 -74.87 -47.47
C ALA A 7 -38.39 -75.51 -46.75
N MET A 8 -38.52 -75.12 -45.46
CA MET A 8 -39.71 -74.80 -44.63
C MET A 8 -40.79 -75.87 -44.36
N PRO A 9 -41.42 -75.92 -43.15
CA PRO A 9 -42.37 -74.90 -42.62
C PRO A 9 -42.50 -74.89 -41.05
N PRO A 10 -43.59 -74.45 -40.36
CA PRO A 10 -44.66 -73.44 -40.58
C PRO A 10 -44.78 -72.37 -39.44
N SER A 11 -45.60 -71.33 -39.63
CA SER A 11 -46.04 -70.36 -38.58
C SER A 11 -47.24 -70.89 -37.79
N PRO A 12 -47.48 -70.50 -36.51
CA PRO A 12 -48.56 -69.52 -36.26
C PRO A 12 -48.53 -68.69 -34.92
N LEU A 13 -49.30 -67.59 -34.95
CA LEU A 13 -50.07 -66.92 -33.86
C LEU A 13 -49.39 -66.00 -32.81
N LEU A 14 -50.07 -64.86 -32.60
CA LEU A 14 -49.74 -63.70 -31.74
C LEU A 14 -49.70 -63.99 -30.23
N MET A 15 -48.77 -63.31 -29.54
CA MET A 15 -48.82 -62.96 -28.11
C MET A 15 -48.53 -61.45 -27.93
N PRO A 16 -49.09 -60.78 -26.90
CA PRO A 16 -49.07 -59.32 -26.74
C PRO A 16 -47.72 -58.79 -26.23
N PRO A 17 -47.42 -57.47 -26.37
CA PRO A 17 -46.09 -56.93 -26.12
C PRO A 17 -45.73 -57.00 -24.63
N MET A 18 -44.52 -57.47 -24.34
CA MET A 18 -43.91 -57.39 -23.00
C MET A 18 -43.69 -55.93 -22.61
N ALA A 19 -44.03 -55.60 -21.36
CA ALA A 19 -43.89 -54.28 -20.78
C ALA A 19 -42.45 -53.76 -20.83
N SER A 20 -42.26 -52.55 -21.34
CA SER A 20 -41.03 -51.77 -21.19
C SER A 20 -40.86 -51.36 -19.71
N PRO A 21 -39.64 -51.38 -19.16
CA PRO A 21 -39.40 -50.86 -17.82
C PRO A 21 -39.70 -49.35 -17.80
N GLU A 22 -40.50 -48.93 -16.84
CA GLU A 22 -40.90 -47.56 -16.60
C GLU A 22 -39.64 -46.67 -16.41
N ALA A 23 -39.53 -45.63 -17.24
CA ALA A 23 -38.45 -44.65 -17.13
C ALA A 23 -38.57 -43.93 -15.78
N ALA A 24 -37.51 -43.99 -14.98
CA ALA A 24 -37.38 -43.20 -13.77
C ALA A 24 -37.58 -41.71 -14.12
N LYS A 25 -38.56 -41.06 -13.48
CA LYS A 25 -38.73 -39.61 -13.54
C LYS A 25 -37.41 -38.94 -13.15
N PRO A 26 -36.94 -37.91 -13.88
CA PRO A 26 -35.79 -37.16 -13.43
C PRO A 26 -36.14 -36.51 -12.09
N SER A 27 -35.36 -36.80 -11.06
CA SER A 27 -35.38 -36.03 -9.82
C SER A 27 -35.00 -34.59 -10.17
N GLU A 28 -35.94 -33.67 -10.06
CA GLU A 28 -35.68 -32.24 -10.18
C GLU A 28 -34.62 -31.88 -9.13
N THR A 29 -33.42 -31.51 -9.60
CA THR A 29 -32.42 -30.87 -8.74
C THR A 29 -32.99 -29.53 -8.27
N PRO A 30 -32.80 -29.15 -6.99
CA PRO A 30 -33.33 -27.88 -6.50
C PRO A 30 -32.71 -26.71 -7.31
N PRO A 31 -33.48 -25.64 -7.61
CA PRO A 31 -33.09 -24.55 -8.53
C PRO A 31 -31.87 -23.73 -8.04
N VAL A 32 -31.39 -24.00 -6.82
CA VAL A 32 -30.21 -23.38 -6.23
C VAL A 32 -28.91 -24.05 -6.70
N ALA A 33 -28.95 -25.29 -7.18
CA ALA A 33 -27.79 -26.04 -7.65
C ALA A 33 -27.43 -25.79 -9.14
N ALA A 34 -28.26 -25.04 -9.86
CA ALA A 34 -28.05 -24.67 -11.27
C ALA A 34 -27.48 -23.25 -11.45
N ILE A 35 -27.11 -22.57 -10.34
CA ILE A 35 -26.48 -21.26 -10.39
C ILE A 35 -24.96 -21.47 -10.46
N ASP A 36 -24.37 -21.25 -11.63
CA ASP A 36 -22.92 -21.21 -11.80
C ASP A 36 -22.33 -19.96 -11.10
N LEU A 37 -22.06 -20.11 -9.80
CA LEU A 37 -21.45 -19.06 -8.95
C LEU A 37 -20.09 -18.58 -9.50
N SER A 38 -19.39 -19.43 -10.24
CA SER A 38 -18.12 -19.11 -10.90
C SER A 38 -18.28 -18.04 -11.99
N GLU A 39 -19.25 -18.21 -12.89
CA GLU A 39 -19.51 -17.22 -13.95
C GLU A 39 -19.98 -15.88 -13.37
N TYR A 40 -20.82 -15.93 -12.33
CA TYR A 40 -21.32 -14.73 -11.68
C TYR A 40 -20.18 -13.99 -10.97
N SER A 41 -19.28 -14.71 -10.31
CA SER A 41 -18.06 -14.15 -9.69
C SER A 41 -17.17 -13.47 -10.72
N GLN A 42 -16.90 -14.11 -11.87
CA GLN A 42 -16.11 -13.50 -12.94
C GLN A 42 -16.77 -12.22 -13.50
N LYS A 43 -18.10 -12.20 -13.66
CA LYS A 43 -18.84 -11.01 -14.10
C LYS A 43 -18.72 -9.87 -13.08
N ILE A 44 -18.84 -10.17 -11.78
CA ILE A 44 -18.68 -9.19 -10.70
C ILE A 44 -17.25 -8.63 -10.70
N VAL A 45 -16.23 -9.49 -10.71
CA VAL A 45 -14.82 -9.06 -10.73
C VAL A 45 -14.52 -8.20 -11.97
N SER A 46 -15.04 -8.59 -13.14
CA SER A 46 -14.90 -7.80 -14.37
C SER A 46 -15.57 -6.43 -14.26
N PHE A 47 -16.76 -6.36 -13.65
CA PHE A 47 -17.45 -5.10 -13.41
C PHE A 47 -16.66 -4.19 -12.45
N LEU A 48 -16.14 -4.75 -11.36
CA LEU A 48 -15.33 -4.04 -10.37
C LEU A 48 -14.04 -3.49 -11.01
N ALA A 49 -13.32 -4.32 -11.78
CA ALA A 49 -12.10 -3.93 -12.47
C ALA A 49 -12.35 -2.81 -13.49
N ARG A 50 -13.45 -2.88 -14.26
CA ARG A 50 -13.82 -1.84 -15.24
C ARG A 50 -14.10 -0.49 -14.60
N ASN A 51 -14.71 -0.49 -13.42
CA ASN A 51 -15.14 0.72 -12.72
C ASN A 51 -14.17 1.17 -11.61
N PHE A 52 -12.92 0.69 -11.61
CA PHE A 52 -11.95 0.94 -10.54
C PHE A 52 -11.79 2.43 -10.19
N TYR A 53 -11.59 3.30 -11.19
CA TYR A 53 -11.42 4.75 -10.96
C TYR A 53 -12.71 5.43 -10.50
N ASN A 54 -13.87 4.93 -10.92
CA ASN A 54 -15.17 5.44 -10.44
C ASN A 54 -15.36 5.10 -8.95
N MET A 55 -14.98 3.89 -8.53
CA MET A 55 -15.01 3.52 -7.11
C MET A 55 -14.05 4.36 -6.27
N LYS A 56 -12.83 4.66 -6.78
CA LYS A 56 -11.91 5.60 -6.12
C LYS A 56 -12.56 6.97 -5.90
N TYR A 57 -13.24 7.50 -6.91
CA TYR A 57 -13.92 8.78 -6.80
C TYR A 57 -15.09 8.74 -5.80
N ILE A 58 -15.89 7.68 -5.82
CA ILE A 58 -17.00 7.47 -4.86
C ILE A 58 -16.46 7.39 -3.43
N ALA A 59 -15.39 6.63 -3.20
CA ALA A 59 -14.77 6.51 -1.89
C ALA A 59 -14.28 7.86 -1.38
N LEU A 60 -13.62 8.67 -2.23
CA LEU A 60 -13.16 10.01 -1.88
C LEU A 60 -14.34 10.92 -1.48
N VAL A 61 -15.41 10.95 -2.28
CA VAL A 61 -16.60 11.76 -2.00
C VAL A 61 -17.24 11.33 -0.67
N LEU A 62 -17.36 10.02 -0.44
CA LEU A 62 -17.91 9.47 0.79
C LEU A 62 -17.06 9.83 2.02
N ALA A 63 -15.72 9.81 1.90
CA ALA A 63 -14.83 10.25 2.96
C ALA A 63 -15.08 11.72 3.34
N PHE A 64 -15.30 12.62 2.37
CA PHE A 64 -15.67 14.01 2.66
C PHE A 64 -17.00 14.12 3.43
N PHE A 65 -18.02 13.36 3.04
CA PHE A 65 -19.30 13.38 3.75
C PHE A 65 -19.21 12.86 5.17
N ILE A 66 -18.52 11.73 5.39
CA ILE A 66 -18.31 11.17 6.73
C ILE A 66 -17.59 12.21 7.61
N ASN A 67 -16.51 12.79 7.12
CA ASN A 67 -15.74 13.78 7.87
C ASN A 67 -16.50 15.09 8.11
N PHE A 68 -17.40 15.48 7.21
CA PHE A 68 -18.28 16.61 7.45
C PHE A 68 -19.25 16.35 8.60
N ILE A 69 -19.81 15.14 8.69
CA ILE A 69 -20.67 14.74 9.81
C ILE A 69 -19.87 14.66 11.13
N LEU A 70 -18.60 14.24 11.07
CA LEU A 70 -17.73 14.19 12.25
C LEU A 70 -17.52 15.54 12.95
N LEU A 71 -17.68 16.66 12.24
CA LEU A 71 -17.57 18.00 12.84
C LEU A 71 -18.68 18.32 13.87
N PHE A 72 -19.76 17.54 13.90
CA PHE A 72 -20.87 17.72 14.84
C PHE A 72 -20.75 16.87 16.12
N TYR A 73 -19.66 16.11 16.29
CA TYR A 73 -19.38 15.42 17.54
C TYR A 73 -18.97 16.43 18.62
N LYS A 74 -19.50 16.24 19.82
CA LYS A 74 -19.17 17.03 20.99
C LYS A 74 -18.80 16.11 22.14
N VAL A 75 -17.80 16.51 22.91
CA VAL A 75 -17.48 15.87 24.19
C VAL A 75 -18.53 16.32 25.20
N ASN A 76 -19.26 15.36 25.77
CA ASN A 76 -20.17 15.61 26.88
C ASN A 76 -19.55 15.00 28.15
N ALA A 77 -19.27 15.84 29.14
CA ALA A 77 -18.78 15.42 30.45
C ALA A 77 -19.92 14.98 31.40
N ASP A 78 -21.19 15.13 31.00
CA ASP A 78 -22.37 15.02 31.87
C ASP A 78 -23.20 13.74 31.60
N ALA A 79 -22.58 12.56 31.62
CA ALA A 79 -23.32 11.29 31.60
C ALA A 79 -23.20 10.50 32.92
N GLY A 80 -22.85 11.16 34.03
CA GLY A 80 -22.75 10.58 35.37
C GLY A 80 -23.88 10.93 36.35
N SER A 81 -24.91 11.67 35.94
CA SER A 81 -26.08 11.96 36.80
C SER A 81 -27.40 11.57 36.12
N GLY A 82 -27.65 10.27 36.06
CA GLY A 82 -28.97 9.75 35.71
C GLY A 82 -30.01 10.17 36.75
N SER A 83 -30.93 11.05 36.35
CA SER A 83 -32.32 10.93 36.78
C SER A 83 -32.89 9.72 36.07
N ASP A 84 -33.43 8.78 36.86
CA ASP A 84 -34.11 7.57 36.43
C ASP A 84 -35.12 7.84 35.31
N ASP A 85 -34.85 7.33 34.11
CA ASP A 85 -35.87 6.87 33.18
C ASP A 85 -35.25 5.80 32.26
N GLU A 86 -35.85 4.61 32.29
CA GLU A 86 -35.40 3.44 31.54
C GLU A 86 -35.29 3.72 30.04
N ALA A 87 -34.08 3.57 29.51
CA ALA A 87 -33.87 3.28 28.10
C ALA A 87 -32.70 2.30 27.96
N GLU A 88 -33.05 1.06 27.60
CA GLU A 88 -32.14 -0.03 27.21
C GLU A 88 -31.00 0.47 26.28
N PRO A 89 -29.72 0.24 26.61
CA PRO A 89 -28.63 0.60 25.72
C PRO A 89 -28.55 -0.40 24.56
N ALA A 90 -28.96 0.05 23.37
CA ALA A 90 -28.79 -0.71 22.15
C ALA A 90 -27.31 -0.71 21.69
N SER A 91 -26.71 -1.89 21.72
CA SER A 91 -25.61 -2.37 20.87
C SER A 91 -24.18 -1.88 21.12
N THR A 92 -23.54 -2.38 22.18
CA THR A 92 -22.11 -2.68 22.18
C THR A 92 -21.87 -4.02 21.46
N VAL A 93 -21.34 -3.98 20.24
CA VAL A 93 -20.78 -5.15 19.56
C VAL A 93 -19.34 -4.87 19.21
N GLY A 94 -18.41 -5.51 19.94
CA GLY A 94 -17.11 -5.92 19.40
C GLY A 94 -15.85 -5.27 19.98
N ASN A 95 -15.60 -5.32 21.29
CA ASN A 95 -14.30 -4.96 21.89
C ASN A 95 -13.52 -6.14 22.51
N GLY A 96 -13.66 -7.35 21.97
CA GLY A 96 -12.91 -8.53 22.46
C GLY A 96 -11.39 -8.50 22.18
N LEU A 97 -10.90 -7.59 21.33
CA LEU A 97 -9.47 -7.44 21.02
C LEU A 97 -8.83 -6.23 21.73
N ALA A 98 -9.63 -5.20 22.05
CA ALA A 98 -9.18 -4.03 22.79
C ALA A 98 -8.85 -4.40 24.25
N ASP A 99 -9.70 -5.22 24.86
CA ASP A 99 -9.53 -5.75 26.22
C ASP A 99 -8.29 -6.65 26.39
N LEU A 100 -7.82 -7.25 25.30
CA LEU A 100 -6.66 -8.15 25.32
C LEU A 100 -5.35 -7.37 25.09
N LEU A 101 -5.42 -6.22 24.42
CA LEU A 101 -4.26 -5.32 24.23
C LEU A 101 -4.04 -4.38 25.43
N SER A 102 -5.10 -3.92 26.09
CA SER A 102 -5.00 -3.11 27.31
C SER A 102 -4.34 -3.92 28.44
N ASN A 103 -4.79 -5.16 28.63
CA ASN A 103 -4.26 -6.04 29.68
C ASN A 103 -2.78 -6.45 29.45
N ALA A 104 -2.29 -6.39 28.20
CA ALA A 104 -0.88 -6.66 27.87
C ALA A 104 0.03 -5.43 28.07
N THR A 105 -0.54 -4.22 28.12
CA THR A 105 0.21 -2.97 28.31
C THR A 105 0.22 -2.52 29.78
N GLU A 106 -0.77 -2.92 30.58
CA GLU A 106 -0.79 -2.67 32.03
C GLU A 106 0.22 -3.51 32.83
N ALA A 107 0.74 -4.61 32.28
CA ALA A 107 1.70 -5.48 32.97
C ALA A 107 3.12 -4.87 33.13
N VAL A 108 3.39 -3.65 32.62
CA VAL A 108 4.73 -3.03 32.62
C VAL A 108 4.80 -1.72 33.43
N ALA A 109 3.69 -1.21 33.94
CA ALA A 109 3.67 0.07 34.66
C ALA A 109 2.96 -0.04 36.02
N SER A 110 3.49 -0.86 36.93
CA SER A 110 3.06 -0.86 38.32
C SER A 110 3.83 0.21 39.11
N GLY A 111 3.17 1.31 39.45
CA GLY A 111 3.50 2.08 40.65
C GLY A 111 3.31 3.59 40.56
N SER A 112 2.09 4.08 40.82
CA SER A 112 1.81 5.14 41.80
C SER A 112 0.32 5.47 41.82
N ASP A 113 -0.28 5.38 43.01
CA ASP A 113 -1.64 5.81 43.33
C ASP A 113 -1.91 7.27 42.93
N SER A 114 -2.98 7.49 42.17
CA SER A 114 -3.86 8.66 42.29
C SER A 114 -5.26 8.23 41.88
N GLU A 115 -6.16 8.18 42.87
CA GLU A 115 -7.60 8.04 42.67
C GLU A 115 -8.14 9.34 42.04
N ASP A 116 -7.95 9.50 40.73
CA ASP A 116 -8.83 10.33 39.93
C ASP A 116 -9.82 9.35 39.28
N GLU A 117 -11.10 9.43 39.67
CA GLU A 117 -12.18 8.77 38.94
C GLU A 117 -12.16 9.32 37.51
N ASP A 118 -11.47 8.62 36.60
CA ASP A 118 -11.49 8.91 35.16
C ASP A 118 -12.94 8.81 34.69
N LEU A 119 -13.64 9.95 34.70
CA LEU A 119 -14.95 10.10 34.09
C LEU A 119 -14.77 9.72 32.61
N GLU A 120 -15.31 8.58 32.20
CA GLU A 120 -15.32 8.16 30.81
C GLU A 120 -16.05 9.23 29.98
N GLU A 121 -15.30 10.10 29.31
CA GLU A 121 -15.83 11.13 28.43
C GLU A 121 -16.37 10.48 27.15
N TRP A 122 -17.69 10.41 27.01
CA TRP A 122 -18.32 9.88 25.80
C TRP A 122 -18.51 10.99 24.76
N VAL A 123 -18.00 10.75 23.55
CA VAL A 123 -18.16 11.68 22.43
C VAL A 123 -19.48 11.36 21.72
N ILE A 124 -20.47 12.25 21.84
CA ILE A 124 -21.83 12.05 21.29
C ILE A 124 -22.14 13.15 20.28
N ILE A 125 -22.92 12.83 19.24
CA ILE A 125 -23.40 13.81 18.26
C ILE A 125 -24.40 14.75 18.96
N GLU A 126 -24.32 16.06 18.69
CA GLU A 126 -25.24 17.05 19.28
C GLU A 126 -26.72 16.62 19.10
N GLU A 127 -27.51 16.66 20.18
CA GLU A 127 -28.89 16.13 20.26
C GLU A 127 -29.83 16.66 19.17
N LYS A 128 -29.56 17.86 18.63
CA LYS A 128 -30.31 18.46 17.51
C LYS A 128 -30.19 17.66 16.20
N PHE A 129 -29.17 16.81 16.10
CA PHE A 129 -28.83 16.05 14.90
C PHE A 129 -28.89 14.54 15.11
N PHE A 130 -29.81 14.04 15.94
CA PHE A 130 -29.95 12.59 16.23
C PHE A 130 -30.06 11.71 14.97
N TYR A 131 -30.59 12.23 13.85
CA TYR A 131 -30.70 11.48 12.59
C TYR A 131 -29.33 11.21 11.93
N LEU A 132 -28.26 11.90 12.31
CA LEU A 132 -26.93 11.73 11.74
C LEU A 132 -26.23 10.46 12.23
N GLU A 133 -26.60 9.92 13.39
CA GLU A 133 -25.99 8.71 13.94
C GLU A 133 -26.22 7.45 13.07
N PRO A 134 -27.45 7.10 12.66
CA PRO A 134 -27.65 5.98 11.74
C PRO A 134 -27.06 6.28 10.34
N VAL A 135 -27.01 7.55 9.93
CA VAL A 135 -26.45 7.96 8.63
C VAL A 135 -24.94 7.73 8.59
N ILE A 136 -24.19 8.14 9.63
CA ILE A 136 -22.74 7.92 9.68
C ILE A 136 -22.40 6.44 9.76
N ARG A 137 -23.17 5.64 10.52
CA ARG A 137 -23.05 4.17 10.55
C ARG A 137 -23.20 3.55 9.16
N PHE A 138 -24.25 3.93 8.44
CA PHE A 138 -24.48 3.44 7.07
C PHE A 138 -23.37 3.88 6.11
N MET A 139 -22.96 5.14 6.17
CA MET A 139 -21.88 5.68 5.33
C MET A 139 -20.54 5.01 5.63
N ALA A 140 -20.21 4.76 6.90
CA ALA A 140 -18.99 4.07 7.32
C ALA A 140 -18.93 2.63 6.78
N LEU A 141 -20.00 1.86 6.96
CA LEU A 141 -20.10 0.50 6.42
C LEU A 141 -20.02 0.49 4.89
N PHE A 142 -20.70 1.43 4.24
CA PHE A 142 -20.63 1.58 2.79
C PHE A 142 -19.23 1.96 2.32
N HIS A 143 -18.51 2.81 3.05
CA HIS A 143 -17.13 3.18 2.73
C HIS A 143 -16.21 1.96 2.81
N SER A 144 -16.34 1.13 3.83
CA SER A 144 -15.55 -0.11 3.95
C SER A 144 -15.87 -1.14 2.89
N LEU A 145 -17.14 -1.25 2.49
CA LEU A 145 -17.53 -2.09 1.35
C LEU A 145 -16.86 -1.60 0.05
N VAL A 146 -16.90 -0.29 -0.21
CA VAL A 146 -16.25 0.28 -1.40
C VAL A 146 -14.73 0.09 -1.33
N SER A 147 -14.08 0.31 -0.19
CA SER A 147 -12.65 0.05 0.03
C SER A 147 -12.27 -1.41 -0.25
N PHE A 148 -13.08 -2.36 0.20
CA PHE A 148 -12.89 -3.78 -0.06
C PHE A 148 -13.03 -4.11 -1.55
N CYS A 149 -14.07 -3.58 -2.21
CA CYS A 149 -14.27 -3.72 -3.65
C CYS A 149 -13.11 -3.14 -4.46
N MET A 150 -12.53 -2.00 -4.02
CA MET A 150 -11.35 -1.41 -4.65
C MET A 150 -10.12 -2.31 -4.53
N LEU A 151 -9.90 -2.94 -3.36
CA LEU A 151 -8.79 -3.87 -3.16
C LEU A 151 -8.87 -5.08 -4.10
N ILE A 152 -10.07 -5.68 -4.23
CA ILE A 152 -10.32 -6.79 -5.18
C ILE A 152 -10.10 -6.33 -6.62
N ALA A 153 -10.65 -5.17 -6.99
CA ALA A 153 -10.49 -4.62 -8.34
C ALA A 153 -9.01 -4.38 -8.68
N TYR A 154 -8.22 -3.85 -7.74
CA TYR A 154 -6.79 -3.66 -7.93
C TYR A 154 -6.05 -5.00 -8.12
N TYR A 155 -6.38 -6.01 -7.31
CA TYR A 155 -5.80 -7.35 -7.41
C TYR A 155 -6.04 -7.99 -8.78
N HIS A 156 -7.20 -7.79 -9.40
CA HIS A 156 -7.48 -8.38 -10.71
C HIS A 156 -7.06 -7.51 -11.90
N LEU A 157 -6.93 -6.20 -11.73
CA LEU A 157 -6.57 -5.28 -12.83
C LEU A 157 -5.06 -5.04 -12.94
N LYS A 158 -4.38 -4.75 -11.82
CA LYS A 158 -2.99 -4.23 -11.83
C LYS A 158 -1.95 -5.27 -11.41
N VAL A 159 -2.28 -6.15 -10.45
CA VAL A 159 -1.34 -7.18 -10.00
C VAL A 159 -0.90 -8.12 -11.12
N PRO A 160 -1.75 -8.60 -12.04
CA PRO A 160 -1.29 -9.46 -13.13
C PRO A 160 -0.23 -8.78 -14.02
N LEU A 161 -0.35 -7.47 -14.23
CA LEU A 161 0.64 -6.68 -14.97
C LEU A 161 1.96 -6.54 -14.18
N ALA A 162 1.90 -6.36 -12.87
CA ALA A 162 3.09 -6.33 -12.01
C ALA A 162 3.82 -7.68 -12.02
N ILE A 163 3.08 -8.79 -11.88
CA ILE A 163 3.62 -10.14 -11.98
C ILE A 163 4.20 -10.41 -13.37
N PHE A 164 3.51 -9.99 -14.44
CA PHE A 164 4.03 -10.12 -15.81
C PHE A 164 5.37 -9.40 -16.00
N LYS A 165 5.50 -8.15 -15.51
CA LYS A 165 6.76 -7.40 -15.59
C LYS A 165 7.87 -8.13 -14.83
N ARG A 166 7.55 -8.65 -13.64
CA ARG A 166 8.50 -9.38 -12.81
C ARG A 166 8.96 -10.69 -13.46
N GLU A 167 8.03 -11.51 -13.97
CA GLU A 167 8.37 -12.74 -14.68
C GLU A 167 9.20 -12.45 -15.94
N LYS A 168 8.90 -11.38 -16.67
CA LYS A 168 9.70 -10.93 -17.83
C LYS A 168 11.14 -10.62 -17.44
N GLU A 169 11.34 -9.88 -16.36
CA GLU A 169 12.69 -9.53 -15.87
C GLU A 169 13.47 -10.77 -15.43
N VAL A 170 12.86 -11.65 -14.63
CA VAL A 170 13.50 -12.90 -14.18
C VAL A 170 13.86 -13.80 -15.37
N ALA A 171 12.95 -13.92 -16.36
CA ALA A 171 13.21 -14.67 -17.58
C ALA A 171 14.39 -14.11 -18.38
N ARG A 172 14.48 -12.78 -18.53
CA ARG A 172 15.57 -12.14 -19.25
C ARG A 172 16.90 -12.20 -18.50
N ALA A 173 16.89 -11.97 -17.19
CA ALA A 173 18.10 -12.06 -16.37
C ALA A 173 18.70 -13.47 -16.38
N MET A 174 17.85 -14.49 -16.36
CA MET A 174 18.27 -15.89 -16.49
C MET A 174 18.78 -16.22 -17.90
N GLU A 175 18.12 -15.73 -18.94
CA GLU A 175 18.45 -16.05 -20.33
C GLU A 175 19.68 -15.30 -20.87
N PHE A 176 19.83 -14.02 -20.54
CA PHE A 176 20.88 -13.16 -21.10
C PHE A 176 22.04 -12.97 -20.13
N ASP A 177 21.74 -12.65 -18.88
CA ASP A 177 22.75 -12.25 -17.89
C ASP A 177 23.35 -13.46 -17.15
N GLY A 178 22.74 -14.64 -17.24
CA GLY A 178 23.19 -15.83 -16.53
C GLY A 178 23.02 -15.75 -15.01
N LEU A 179 22.27 -14.75 -14.53
CA LEU A 179 21.95 -14.57 -13.12
C LEU A 179 21.28 -15.85 -12.61
N TYR A 180 21.65 -16.31 -11.41
CA TYR A 180 21.23 -17.59 -10.79
C TYR A 180 21.90 -18.87 -11.31
N ILE A 181 22.62 -18.82 -12.43
CA ILE A 181 23.29 -19.98 -13.04
C ILE A 181 24.81 -19.82 -12.98
N SER A 182 25.34 -18.72 -13.53
CA SER A 182 26.77 -18.42 -13.59
C SER A 182 27.24 -17.51 -12.46
N GLU A 183 26.39 -16.57 -12.04
CA GLU A 183 26.70 -15.61 -11.00
C GLU A 183 25.78 -15.80 -9.79
N GLU A 184 26.38 -15.81 -8.59
CA GLU A 184 25.61 -15.75 -7.36
C GLU A 184 25.06 -14.33 -7.17
N PRO A 185 23.80 -14.19 -6.74
CA PRO A 185 23.23 -12.88 -6.50
C PRO A 185 23.97 -12.16 -5.37
N ALA A 186 24.21 -10.86 -5.53
CA ALA A 186 24.83 -10.01 -4.52
C ALA A 186 24.07 -10.11 -3.18
N GLU A 187 24.78 -10.11 -2.06
CA GLU A 187 24.18 -10.32 -0.73
C GLU A 187 23.15 -9.25 -0.35
N ASP A 188 23.29 -8.04 -0.89
CA ASP A 188 22.43 -6.89 -0.60
C ASP A 188 21.10 -6.89 -1.38
N ASP A 189 20.98 -7.69 -2.44
CA ASP A 189 19.80 -7.68 -3.31
C ASP A 189 18.74 -8.72 -2.88
N ILE A 190 17.93 -8.32 -1.89
CA ILE A 190 16.80 -9.09 -1.37
C ILE A 190 15.80 -9.45 -2.49
N ARG A 191 15.61 -8.55 -3.47
CA ARG A 191 14.66 -8.71 -4.58
C ARG A 191 15.08 -9.88 -5.47
N THR A 192 16.36 -9.94 -5.82
CA THR A 192 16.94 -11.03 -6.62
C THR A 192 16.94 -12.34 -5.85
N ARG A 193 17.24 -12.32 -4.54
CA ARG A 193 17.18 -13.52 -3.68
C ARG A 193 15.75 -14.10 -3.59
N TRP A 194 14.72 -13.26 -3.51
CA TRP A 194 13.32 -13.70 -3.49
C TRP A 194 12.92 -14.41 -4.78
N ASP A 195 13.41 -13.95 -5.93
CA ASP A 195 13.14 -14.57 -7.23
C ASP A 195 13.76 -15.95 -7.39
N LYS A 196 14.82 -16.28 -6.65
CA LYS A 196 15.39 -17.64 -6.64
C LYS A 196 14.35 -18.70 -6.30
N LEU A 197 13.33 -18.35 -5.49
CA LEU A 197 12.23 -19.23 -5.15
C LEU A 197 11.42 -19.67 -6.38
N VAL A 198 11.15 -18.75 -7.32
CA VAL A 198 10.24 -19.00 -8.46
C VAL A 198 10.88 -19.86 -9.55
N ILE A 199 12.20 -19.82 -9.69
CA ILE A 199 12.93 -20.51 -10.77
C ILE A 199 12.69 -22.03 -10.74
N SER A 200 12.68 -22.60 -9.54
CA SER A 200 12.47 -24.04 -9.32
C SER A 200 11.00 -24.49 -9.40
N THR A 201 10.06 -23.56 -9.54
CA THR A 201 8.62 -23.86 -9.53
C THR A 201 8.15 -24.42 -10.86
N LYS A 202 7.17 -25.33 -10.87
CA LYS A 202 6.68 -25.95 -12.11
C LYS A 202 5.83 -24.98 -12.91
N SER A 203 5.12 -24.09 -12.23
CA SER A 203 4.24 -23.09 -12.85
C SER A 203 4.99 -21.95 -13.54
N PHE A 204 6.29 -21.73 -13.25
CA PHE A 204 7.04 -20.66 -13.89
C PHE A 204 7.43 -21.03 -15.34
N PRO A 205 7.15 -20.17 -16.33
CA PRO A 205 6.41 -18.90 -16.27
C PRO A 205 4.92 -19.02 -16.66
N VAL A 206 3.99 -18.59 -15.80
CA VAL A 206 2.53 -18.69 -16.06
C VAL A 206 1.91 -17.41 -16.62
N ASN A 207 2.43 -16.23 -16.29
CA ASN A 207 1.89 -14.95 -16.75
C ASN A 207 2.68 -14.37 -17.94
N TYR A 208 3.99 -14.62 -18.01
CA TYR A 208 4.83 -14.21 -19.12
C TYR A 208 4.49 -14.97 -20.40
N TRP A 209 4.57 -14.30 -21.56
CA TRP A 209 4.13 -14.86 -22.84
C TRP A 209 4.96 -16.07 -23.29
N ASP A 210 6.25 -16.08 -22.96
CA ASP A 210 7.16 -17.12 -23.40
C ASP A 210 7.27 -18.27 -22.39
N LYS A 211 6.58 -19.37 -22.71
CA LYS A 211 6.51 -20.59 -21.87
C LYS A 211 7.75 -21.47 -21.97
N PHE A 212 8.66 -21.20 -22.91
CA PHE A 212 9.78 -22.10 -23.22
C PHE A 212 11.13 -21.58 -22.69
N VAL A 213 11.14 -20.52 -21.88
CA VAL A 213 12.36 -19.93 -21.31
C VAL A 213 13.27 -20.96 -20.64
N LYS A 214 12.73 -21.87 -19.81
CA LYS A 214 13.53 -22.90 -19.13
C LYS A 214 14.26 -23.82 -20.11
N LYS A 215 13.61 -24.18 -21.22
CA LYS A 215 14.22 -25.01 -22.26
C LYS A 215 15.33 -24.25 -22.99
N ARG A 216 15.12 -22.98 -23.31
CA ARG A 216 16.14 -22.13 -23.96
C ARG A 216 17.35 -21.89 -23.07
N VAL A 217 17.14 -21.57 -21.80
CA VAL A 217 18.20 -21.41 -20.81
C VAL A 217 19.00 -22.70 -20.68
N ARG A 218 18.32 -23.85 -20.58
CA ARG A 218 18.99 -25.15 -20.57
C ARG A 218 19.87 -25.37 -21.79
N GLN A 219 19.36 -25.05 -22.99
CA GLN A 219 20.10 -25.20 -24.25
C GLN A 219 21.28 -24.23 -24.36
N LYS A 220 21.14 -23.00 -23.88
CA LYS A 220 22.20 -21.97 -23.95
C LYS A 220 23.39 -22.31 -23.04
N TYR A 221 23.11 -22.79 -21.84
CA TYR A 221 24.14 -23.04 -20.82
C TYR A 221 24.56 -24.51 -20.72
N SER A 222 24.02 -25.42 -21.55
CA SER A 222 24.36 -26.85 -21.51
C SER A 222 25.78 -27.18 -21.93
N GLU A 223 26.45 -26.29 -22.67
CA GLU A 223 27.85 -26.50 -23.07
C GLU A 223 28.84 -26.14 -21.95
N THR A 224 28.47 -25.21 -21.07
CA THR A 224 29.34 -24.71 -19.99
C THR A 224 29.11 -25.41 -18.67
N TYR A 225 27.86 -25.80 -18.39
CA TYR A 225 27.45 -26.40 -17.10
C TYR A 225 26.83 -27.77 -17.31
N ASP A 226 26.89 -28.61 -16.28
CA ASP A 226 26.30 -29.95 -16.31
C ASP A 226 24.77 -29.88 -16.55
N PRO A 227 24.24 -30.55 -17.60
CA PRO A 227 22.84 -30.49 -17.95
C PRO A 227 21.90 -31.07 -16.88
N GLU A 228 22.36 -32.00 -16.03
CA GLU A 228 21.55 -32.54 -14.94
C GLU A 228 21.43 -31.53 -13.78
N ALA A 229 22.54 -30.91 -13.37
CA ALA A 229 22.54 -29.83 -12.39
C ALA A 229 21.63 -28.67 -12.82
N LEU A 230 21.69 -28.27 -14.10
CA LEU A 230 20.87 -27.20 -14.65
C LEU A 230 19.37 -27.55 -14.66
N SER A 231 19.03 -28.80 -14.98
CA SER A 231 17.65 -29.30 -14.91
C SER A 231 17.10 -29.24 -13.48
N ASN A 232 17.93 -29.57 -12.48
CA ASN A 232 17.54 -29.54 -11.07
C ASN A 232 17.31 -28.11 -10.57
N VAL A 233 18.19 -27.16 -10.92
CA VAL A 233 18.04 -25.74 -10.54
C VAL A 233 16.77 -25.13 -11.13
N LEU A 234 16.48 -25.45 -12.40
CA LEU A 234 15.27 -24.97 -13.09
C LEU A 234 14.00 -25.73 -12.68
N GLY A 235 14.09 -26.74 -11.81
CA GLY A 235 12.96 -27.57 -11.43
C GLY A 235 12.31 -28.31 -12.61
N MET A 236 13.10 -28.64 -13.63
CA MET A 236 12.66 -29.45 -14.76
C MET A 236 12.73 -30.93 -14.37
N ASP A 237 11.57 -31.56 -14.14
CA ASP A 237 11.50 -32.99 -13.87
C ASP A 237 12.07 -33.80 -15.05
N LYS A 238 12.69 -34.97 -14.78
CA LYS A 238 13.27 -35.87 -15.80
C LYS A 238 12.22 -36.45 -16.78
N SER A 239 10.94 -36.13 -16.64
CA SER A 239 9.87 -36.52 -17.54
C SER A 239 9.43 -35.33 -18.40
N GLY A 240 9.85 -35.34 -19.66
CA GLY A 240 9.30 -34.47 -20.71
C GLY A 240 7.90 -34.89 -21.15
N SER A 241 6.98 -35.17 -20.23
CA SER A 241 5.57 -35.38 -20.56
C SER A 241 4.77 -34.21 -20.01
N PHE A 242 4.22 -33.44 -20.93
CA PHE A 242 2.94 -32.75 -20.77
C PHE A 242 2.03 -33.64 -19.92
N SER A 243 1.73 -33.20 -18.70
CA SER A 243 0.76 -33.89 -17.85
C SER A 243 -0.56 -33.86 -18.59
N GLN A 244 -0.95 -35.04 -19.07
CA GLN A 244 -2.25 -35.35 -19.59
C GLN A 244 -3.31 -34.72 -18.69
N GLU A 245 -4.24 -33.97 -19.28
CA GLU A 245 -5.41 -33.42 -18.61
C GLU A 245 -6.16 -34.56 -17.92
N GLN A 246 -5.92 -34.73 -16.62
CA GLN A 246 -6.77 -35.50 -15.75
C GLN A 246 -7.96 -34.59 -15.43
N GLU A 247 -9.10 -34.86 -16.07
CA GLU A 247 -10.41 -34.41 -15.62
C GLU A 247 -10.60 -34.93 -14.19
N GLU A 248 -10.36 -34.09 -13.17
CA GLU A 248 -10.60 -34.46 -11.78
C GLU A 248 -11.54 -33.48 -11.08
N SER A 249 -12.69 -34.05 -10.72
CA SER A 249 -13.75 -33.63 -9.80
C SER A 249 -13.53 -32.32 -9.04
N GLY A 250 -14.47 -31.38 -9.24
CA GLY A 250 -14.55 -30.06 -8.61
C GLY A 250 -14.77 -30.09 -7.09
N GLY A 251 -13.74 -30.44 -6.34
CA GLY A 251 -13.65 -30.23 -4.90
C GLY A 251 -12.59 -29.17 -4.55
N LEU A 252 -12.87 -28.32 -3.56
CA LEU A 252 -11.93 -27.29 -3.10
C LEU A 252 -10.65 -27.90 -2.49
N ILE A 253 -10.75 -29.06 -1.85
CA ILE A 253 -9.63 -29.73 -1.16
C ILE A 253 -8.57 -30.26 -2.15
N PRO A 254 -8.91 -31.02 -3.22
CA PRO A 254 -7.91 -31.44 -4.21
C PRO A 254 -7.29 -30.26 -4.98
N PHE A 255 -8.02 -29.16 -5.19
CA PHE A 255 -7.48 -27.93 -5.79
C PHE A 255 -6.40 -27.26 -4.92
N ILE A 256 -6.60 -27.21 -3.60
CA ILE A 256 -5.64 -26.63 -2.66
C ILE A 256 -4.38 -27.49 -2.55
N THR A 257 -4.52 -28.82 -2.56
CA THR A 257 -3.36 -29.73 -2.46
C THR A 257 -2.55 -29.84 -3.75
N ASN A 258 -3.15 -29.56 -4.91
CA ASN A 258 -2.47 -29.59 -6.22
C ASN A 258 -1.87 -28.22 -6.62
N ALA A 259 -2.02 -27.18 -5.79
CA ALA A 259 -1.49 -25.86 -6.06
C ALA A 259 0.03 -25.78 -5.81
N ASP A 260 0.78 -25.12 -6.71
CA ASP A 260 2.21 -24.85 -6.52
C ASP A 260 2.42 -23.77 -5.44
N TRP A 261 2.53 -24.21 -4.19
CA TRP A 261 2.63 -23.31 -3.03
C TRP A 261 3.89 -22.44 -3.06
N LYS A 262 4.98 -22.92 -3.67
CA LYS A 262 6.21 -22.12 -3.84
C LYS A 262 5.95 -20.94 -4.77
N TYR A 263 5.24 -21.18 -5.89
CA TYR A 263 4.85 -20.11 -6.79
C TYR A 263 3.87 -19.13 -6.12
N GLN A 264 2.90 -19.62 -5.34
CA GLN A 264 1.94 -18.75 -4.65
C GLN A 264 2.60 -17.89 -3.56
N ILE A 265 3.56 -18.43 -2.80
CA ILE A 265 4.36 -17.64 -1.84
C ILE A 265 5.15 -16.55 -2.58
N TRP A 266 5.84 -16.90 -3.66
CA TRP A 266 6.57 -15.92 -4.46
C TRP A 266 5.65 -14.81 -4.98
N LYS A 267 4.51 -15.18 -5.59
CA LYS A 267 3.49 -14.25 -6.11
C LYS A 267 2.95 -13.34 -5.00
N SER A 268 2.69 -13.88 -3.81
CA SER A 268 2.23 -13.11 -2.65
C SER A 268 3.29 -12.11 -2.20
N GLY A 269 4.57 -12.51 -2.15
CA GLY A 269 5.69 -11.61 -1.86
C GLY A 269 5.83 -10.47 -2.87
N VAL A 270 5.68 -10.76 -4.17
CA VAL A 270 5.68 -9.71 -5.21
C VAL A 270 4.47 -8.78 -5.07
N THR A 271 3.31 -9.31 -4.67
CA THR A 271 2.10 -8.50 -4.46
C THR A 271 2.23 -7.58 -3.24
N ILE A 272 2.80 -8.09 -2.13
CA ILE A 272 3.00 -7.33 -0.89
C ILE A 272 4.12 -6.28 -1.04
N THR A 273 5.09 -6.48 -1.92
CA THR A 273 6.14 -5.47 -2.18
C THR A 273 5.70 -4.38 -3.16
N ASP A 274 4.53 -4.49 -3.79
CA ASP A 274 3.98 -3.43 -4.63
C ASP A 274 3.42 -2.28 -3.78
N ASN A 275 4.09 -1.13 -3.82
CA ASN A 275 3.69 0.08 -3.06
C ASN A 275 2.22 0.48 -3.31
N SER A 276 1.73 0.30 -4.54
CA SER A 276 0.35 0.63 -4.89
C SER A 276 -0.65 -0.36 -4.29
N PHE A 277 -0.33 -1.65 -4.23
CA PHE A 277 -1.14 -2.63 -3.51
C PHE A 277 -1.17 -2.34 -2.01
N LEU A 278 0.00 -2.11 -1.40
CA LEU A 278 0.11 -1.77 0.03
C LEU A 278 -0.70 -0.53 0.39
N TYR A 279 -0.70 0.50 -0.46
CA TYR A 279 -1.53 1.68 -0.27
C TYR A 279 -3.03 1.33 -0.19
N ASN A 280 -3.54 0.52 -1.13
CA ASN A 280 -4.95 0.10 -1.13
C ASN A 280 -5.27 -0.83 0.04
N LEU A 281 -4.32 -1.68 0.45
CA LEU A 281 -4.47 -2.56 1.61
C LEU A 281 -4.58 -1.74 2.90
N TRP A 282 -3.68 -0.78 3.12
CA TRP A 282 -3.73 0.13 4.25
C TRP A 282 -5.02 0.96 4.25
N TYR A 283 -5.42 1.49 3.09
CA TYR A 283 -6.70 2.20 2.95
C TYR A 283 -7.89 1.33 3.41
N PHE A 284 -7.93 0.05 3.03
CA PHE A 284 -8.95 -0.87 3.52
C PHE A 284 -8.84 -1.13 5.04
N LEU A 285 -7.63 -1.35 5.57
CA LEU A 285 -7.44 -1.56 7.02
C LEU A 285 -7.90 -0.36 7.86
N PHE A 286 -7.54 0.86 7.45
CA PHE A 286 -8.01 2.09 8.09
C PHE A 286 -9.53 2.22 8.00
N SER A 287 -10.14 1.77 6.90
CA SER A 287 -11.60 1.78 6.75
C SER A 287 -12.29 0.81 7.71
N VAL A 288 -11.73 -0.38 7.92
CA VAL A 288 -12.21 -1.34 8.94
C VAL A 288 -12.07 -0.74 10.34
N MET A 289 -10.91 -0.15 10.66
CA MET A 289 -10.71 0.57 11.93
C MET A 289 -11.67 1.76 12.09
N GLY A 290 -12.05 2.41 10.99
CA GLY A 290 -13.05 3.46 10.95
C GLY A 290 -14.44 3.04 11.45
N ASN A 291 -14.78 1.75 11.38
CA ASN A 291 -16.04 1.26 11.95
C ASN A 291 -15.96 1.03 13.46
N LEU A 292 -14.75 0.86 14.02
CA LEU A 292 -14.53 0.80 15.46
C LEU A 292 -14.53 2.20 16.06
N ASN A 293 -13.85 3.13 15.39
CA ASN A 293 -13.83 4.54 15.76
C ASN A 293 -13.87 5.42 14.50
N TYR A 294 -14.92 6.23 14.37
CA TYR A 294 -15.16 7.03 13.17
C TYR A 294 -14.06 8.06 12.88
N PHE A 295 -13.26 8.49 13.86
CA PHE A 295 -12.17 9.45 13.65
C PHE A 295 -11.08 8.92 12.69
N PHE A 296 -10.93 7.60 12.53
CA PHE A 296 -10.00 7.05 11.52
C PHE A 296 -10.42 7.37 10.07
N PHE A 297 -11.68 7.76 9.82
CA PHE A 297 -12.08 8.27 8.51
C PHE A 297 -11.41 9.61 8.15
N ALA A 298 -10.86 10.36 9.11
CA ALA A 298 -10.08 11.57 8.83
C ALA A 298 -8.81 11.28 8.02
N ALA A 299 -8.15 10.15 8.30
CA ALA A 299 -6.96 9.74 7.54
C ALA A 299 -7.27 9.48 6.05
N HIS A 300 -8.50 9.08 5.72
CA HIS A 300 -8.90 8.81 4.33
C HIS A 300 -8.97 10.08 3.48
N LEU A 301 -9.13 11.26 4.09
CA LEU A 301 -9.06 12.54 3.38
C LEU A 301 -7.68 12.78 2.75
N LEU A 302 -6.60 12.19 3.29
CA LEU A 302 -5.27 12.31 2.70
C LEU A 302 -5.17 11.71 1.29
N ASP A 303 -6.09 10.82 0.88
CA ASP A 303 -6.14 10.31 -0.51
C ASP A 303 -6.39 11.45 -1.53
N VAL A 304 -6.97 12.59 -1.10
CA VAL A 304 -7.08 13.78 -1.96
C VAL A 304 -5.71 14.23 -2.49
N ALA A 305 -4.68 14.21 -1.64
CA ALA A 305 -3.34 14.67 -1.99
C ALA A 305 -2.65 13.75 -3.00
N VAL A 306 -2.94 12.45 -2.93
CA VAL A 306 -2.36 11.43 -3.83
C VAL A 306 -3.18 11.27 -5.12
N GLY A 307 -4.48 11.51 -5.04
CA GLY A 307 -5.44 11.35 -6.13
C GLY A 307 -5.25 12.35 -7.28
N PHE A 308 -5.02 13.62 -6.97
CA PHE A 308 -4.84 14.66 -7.99
C PHE A 308 -3.40 14.78 -8.46
N LYS A 309 -3.20 14.86 -9.77
CA LYS A 309 -1.85 14.98 -10.39
C LYS A 309 -1.07 16.18 -9.84
N THR A 310 -1.70 17.35 -9.73
CA THR A 310 -1.06 18.58 -9.24
C THR A 310 -0.61 18.46 -7.79
N LEU A 311 -1.45 17.92 -6.91
CA LEU A 311 -1.10 17.72 -5.49
C LEU A 311 -0.01 16.65 -5.32
N ARG A 312 -0.01 15.62 -6.17
CA ARG A 312 1.07 14.62 -6.19
C ARG A 312 2.42 15.24 -6.51
N THR A 313 2.47 16.19 -7.45
CA THR A 313 3.73 16.90 -7.75
C THR A 313 4.23 17.71 -6.54
N ILE A 314 3.32 18.30 -5.75
CA ILE A 314 3.66 18.99 -4.50
C ILE A 314 4.20 18.02 -3.44
N LEU A 315 3.59 16.84 -3.29
CA LEU A 315 4.11 15.82 -2.38
C LEU A 315 5.48 15.30 -2.86
N GLN A 316 5.62 15.11 -4.17
CA GLN A 316 6.85 14.65 -4.79
C GLN A 316 8.02 15.60 -4.56
N SER A 317 7.81 16.93 -4.61
CA SER A 317 8.89 17.90 -4.36
C SER A 317 9.49 17.76 -2.97
N VAL A 318 8.67 17.55 -1.94
CA VAL A 318 9.16 17.33 -0.57
C VAL A 318 9.90 15.98 -0.46
N THR A 319 9.41 14.94 -1.13
CA THR A 319 10.03 13.60 -1.08
C THR A 319 11.26 13.43 -1.97
N HIS A 320 11.43 14.27 -3.01
CA HIS A 320 12.53 14.18 -3.98
C HIS A 320 13.89 14.25 -3.29
N ASN A 321 14.05 15.24 -2.40
CA ASN A 321 15.26 15.46 -1.60
C ASN A 321 15.12 14.88 -0.17
N GLY A 322 14.25 13.89 0.02
CA GLY A 322 13.90 13.37 1.35
C GLY A 322 15.09 12.85 2.15
N LYS A 323 16.07 12.21 1.50
CA LYS A 323 17.32 11.77 2.16
C LYS A 323 18.11 12.96 2.72
N GLN A 324 18.22 14.05 1.96
CA GLN A 324 18.91 15.26 2.40
C GLN A 324 18.13 15.91 3.55
N LEU A 325 16.80 16.02 3.42
CA LEU A 325 15.93 16.58 4.46
C LEU A 325 16.08 15.83 5.79
N VAL A 326 16.05 14.50 5.78
CA VAL A 326 16.24 13.68 7.00
C VAL A 326 17.63 13.89 7.60
N LEU A 327 18.68 13.98 6.78
CA LEU A 327 20.04 14.26 7.26
C LEU A 327 20.15 15.67 7.87
N THR A 328 19.48 16.67 7.30
CA THR A 328 19.43 18.03 7.86
C THR A 328 18.68 18.08 9.18
N VAL A 329 17.55 17.38 9.32
CA VAL A 329 16.81 17.26 10.58
C VAL A 329 17.63 16.50 11.65
N MET A 330 18.41 15.50 11.24
CA MET A 330 19.35 14.81 12.14
C MET A 330 20.44 15.77 12.64
N LEU A 331 21.02 16.59 11.75
CA LEU A 331 22.01 17.61 12.12
C LEU A 331 21.41 18.65 13.07
N LEU A 332 20.18 19.11 12.82
CA LEU A 332 19.43 20.01 13.70
C LEU A 332 19.29 19.41 15.10
N THR A 333 18.85 18.14 15.18
CA THR A 333 18.70 17.40 16.44
C THR A 333 20.02 17.31 17.21
N ILE A 334 21.14 17.03 16.51
CA ILE A 334 22.48 16.94 17.12
C ILE A 334 22.93 18.31 17.67
N ILE A 335 22.74 19.39 16.91
CA ILE A 335 23.13 20.73 17.34
C ILE A 335 22.31 21.15 18.57
N VAL A 336 20.99 20.94 18.54
CA VAL A 336 20.10 21.20 19.69
C VAL A 336 20.51 20.38 20.91
N TYR A 337 20.92 19.12 20.73
CA TYR A 337 21.42 18.29 21.82
C TYR A 337 22.71 18.86 22.46
N ILE A 338 23.66 19.35 21.66
CA ILE A 338 24.88 20.01 22.17
C ILE A 338 24.52 21.24 23.01
N TYR A 339 23.63 22.10 22.52
CA TYR A 339 23.14 23.25 23.28
C TYR A 339 22.42 22.83 24.57
N THR A 340 21.67 21.72 24.53
CA THR A 340 21.01 21.16 25.71
C THR A 340 22.02 20.72 26.77
N VAL A 341 23.10 20.02 26.39
CA VAL A 341 24.14 19.59 27.35
C VAL A 341 24.79 20.79 28.03
N ILE A 342 25.10 21.84 27.25
CA ILE A 342 25.67 23.08 27.78
C ILE A 342 24.67 23.76 28.74
N ALA A 343 23.41 23.89 28.33
CA ALA A 343 22.36 24.47 29.17
C ALA A 343 22.14 23.69 30.46
N PHE A 344 22.09 22.36 30.39
CA PHE A 344 21.91 21.48 31.55
C PHE A 344 23.08 21.57 32.53
N SER A 345 24.32 21.67 32.02
CA SER A 345 25.52 21.73 32.85
C SER A 345 25.73 23.10 33.52
N PHE A 346 25.43 24.20 32.82
CA PHE A 346 25.80 25.56 33.29
C PHE A 346 24.61 26.47 33.58
N PHE A 347 23.50 26.34 32.85
CA PHE A 347 22.38 27.30 32.87
C PHE A 347 21.09 26.72 33.45
N ARG A 348 21.13 25.55 34.11
CA ARG A 348 19.94 24.86 34.67
C ARG A 348 19.03 25.75 35.52
N LYS A 349 19.60 26.69 36.28
CA LYS A 349 18.86 27.61 37.17
C LYS A 349 17.90 28.56 36.44
N PHE A 350 18.10 28.81 35.14
CA PHE A 350 17.26 29.70 34.34
C PHE A 350 16.07 28.98 33.66
N TYR A 351 16.03 27.65 33.72
CA TYR A 351 14.97 26.83 33.11
C TYR A 351 13.86 26.54 34.12
N ILE A 352 13.26 27.62 34.60
CA ILE A 352 12.13 27.60 35.52
C ILE A 352 10.98 28.29 34.80
N GLN A 353 9.84 27.61 34.69
CA GLN A 353 8.60 28.25 34.28
C GLN A 353 7.70 28.38 35.50
N GLU A 354 7.18 29.59 35.70
CA GLU A 354 6.19 29.87 36.74
C GLU A 354 4.80 29.68 36.11
N GLU A 355 4.12 28.59 36.47
CA GLU A 355 2.73 28.32 36.11
C GLU A 355 1.95 28.19 37.43
N ASP A 356 0.91 29.01 37.60
CA ASP A 356 -0.06 28.96 38.72
C ASP A 356 0.55 28.85 40.13
N ASP A 357 1.48 29.76 40.47
CA ASP A 357 2.20 29.81 41.75
C ASP A 357 3.03 28.55 42.08
N GLN A 358 3.24 27.65 41.10
CA GLN A 358 4.13 26.51 41.19
C GLN A 358 5.37 26.71 40.31
N ILE A 359 6.54 26.43 40.89
CA ILE A 359 7.84 26.51 40.22
C ILE A 359 8.07 25.16 39.51
N ASP A 360 7.95 25.13 38.18
CA ASP A 360 8.26 23.93 37.40
C ASP A 360 9.65 24.02 36.73
N PRO A 361 10.68 23.36 37.28
CA PRO A 361 12.00 23.29 36.67
C PRO A 361 12.00 22.34 35.46
N LYS A 362 11.97 22.90 34.25
CA LYS A 362 11.92 22.14 32.99
C LYS A 362 13.21 21.35 32.70
N CYS A 363 14.35 21.77 33.26
CA CYS A 363 15.63 21.05 33.16
C CYS A 363 15.99 20.30 34.46
N HIS A 364 15.09 19.49 35.01
CA HIS A 364 15.39 18.58 36.12
C HIS A 364 16.06 17.26 35.66
N SER A 365 15.67 16.76 34.48
CA SER A 365 16.28 15.59 33.82
C SER A 365 16.86 15.97 32.45
N MET A 366 17.87 15.23 31.98
CA MET A 366 18.50 15.51 30.68
C MET A 366 17.50 15.36 29.52
N LEU A 367 16.61 14.36 29.60
CA LEU A 367 15.58 14.14 28.59
C LEU A 367 14.55 15.27 28.58
N SER A 368 14.05 15.69 29.76
CA SER A 368 13.11 16.82 29.85
C SER A 368 13.72 18.11 29.29
N CYS A 369 14.98 18.39 29.63
CA CYS A 369 15.69 19.57 29.12
C CYS A 369 15.86 19.51 27.59
N PHE A 370 16.17 18.33 27.04
CA PHE A 370 16.29 18.12 25.59
C PHE A 370 14.97 18.30 24.85
N VAL A 371 13.90 17.68 25.36
CA VAL A 371 12.54 17.82 24.80
C VAL A 371 12.10 19.28 24.86
N PHE A 372 12.40 20.00 25.94
CA PHE A 372 12.12 21.43 26.06
C PHE A 372 12.81 22.26 24.96
N HIS A 373 14.11 22.03 24.70
CA HIS A 373 14.83 22.74 23.62
C HIS A 373 14.29 22.39 22.22
N LEU A 374 13.92 21.13 21.99
CA LEU A 374 13.38 20.69 20.70
C LEU A 374 11.98 21.26 20.45
N TYR A 375 11.12 21.29 21.47
CA TYR A 375 9.74 21.73 21.36
C TYR A 375 9.57 23.26 21.42
N LYS A 376 10.18 23.91 22.42
CA LYS A 376 10.09 25.37 22.60
C LYS A 376 11.20 26.10 21.88
N GLY A 377 12.45 25.65 22.01
CA GLY A 377 13.62 26.33 21.42
C GLY A 377 13.58 26.44 19.89
N VAL A 378 13.31 25.33 19.18
CA VAL A 378 13.26 25.33 17.70
C VAL A 378 11.99 26.01 17.15
N ARG A 379 10.90 26.03 17.93
CA ARG A 379 9.59 26.53 17.50
C ARG A 379 9.38 28.02 17.82
N ALA A 380 10.07 28.55 18.83
CA ALA A 380 10.07 29.97 19.16
C ALA A 380 10.80 30.77 18.07
N GLY A 381 10.16 31.83 17.57
CA GLY A 381 10.68 32.63 16.45
C GLY A 381 11.97 33.38 16.77
N GLY A 382 12.23 33.72 18.05
CA GLY A 382 13.47 34.36 18.52
C GLY A 382 14.48 33.38 19.14
N GLY A 383 14.20 32.08 19.13
CA GLY A 383 15.04 31.05 19.73
C GLY A 383 14.73 30.78 21.20
N ILE A 384 15.65 30.09 21.90
CA ILE A 384 15.42 29.62 23.27
C ILE A 384 15.30 30.75 24.31
N GLY A 385 15.83 31.94 24.01
CA GLY A 385 15.79 33.12 24.88
C GLY A 385 14.39 33.65 25.18
N ASP A 386 13.42 33.37 24.31
CA ASP A 386 12.03 33.83 24.46
C ASP A 386 11.24 33.05 25.53
N GLU A 387 11.70 31.85 25.90
CA GLU A 387 10.92 30.88 26.70
C GLU A 387 11.51 30.62 28.11
N ILE A 388 12.58 31.33 28.44
CA ILE A 388 13.36 31.19 29.68
C ILE A 388 13.39 32.52 30.44
N GLY A 389 13.76 32.48 31.72
CA GLY A 389 13.91 33.69 32.52
C GLY A 389 15.02 34.62 32.01
N PRO A 390 14.91 35.94 32.26
CA PRO A 390 15.90 36.92 31.82
C PRO A 390 17.27 36.68 32.50
N PRO A 391 18.38 37.00 31.81
CA PRO A 391 19.74 36.81 32.34
C PRO A 391 20.21 37.88 33.34
N ASP A 392 19.45 38.97 33.50
CA ASP A 392 19.86 40.19 34.19
C ASP A 392 20.26 39.94 35.66
N GLY A 393 21.46 40.40 36.02
CA GLY A 393 21.92 40.40 37.42
C GLY A 393 22.57 39.10 37.89
N ASP A 394 22.88 38.16 37.00
CA ASP A 394 23.61 36.94 37.30
C ASP A 394 25.09 36.99 36.86
N ASP A 395 25.97 36.29 37.60
CA ASP A 395 27.41 36.20 37.28
C ASP A 395 27.69 35.66 35.86
N TYR A 396 26.74 34.91 35.27
CA TYR A 396 26.83 34.34 33.93
C TYR A 396 26.04 35.08 32.84
N GLU A 397 25.57 36.31 33.10
CA GLU A 397 24.76 37.11 32.18
C GLU A 397 25.34 37.17 30.75
N VAL A 398 26.63 37.52 30.62
CA VAL A 398 27.30 37.62 29.32
C VAL A 398 27.35 36.28 28.59
N TYR A 399 27.61 35.18 29.31
CA TYR A 399 27.65 33.84 28.71
C TYR A 399 26.26 33.37 28.28
N ARG A 400 25.21 33.74 29.02
CA ARG A 400 23.81 33.45 28.68
C ARG A 400 23.39 34.19 27.41
N ILE A 401 23.70 35.48 27.29
CA ILE A 401 23.41 36.28 26.09
C ILE A 401 24.12 35.69 24.86
N ILE A 402 25.39 35.31 24.98
CA ILE A 402 26.13 34.67 23.89
C ILE A 402 25.48 33.33 23.51
N PHE A 403 25.07 32.52 24.49
CA PHE A 403 24.38 31.26 24.25
C PHE A 403 23.06 31.47 23.49
N ASP A 404 22.25 32.45 23.88
CA ASP A 404 20.95 32.70 23.24
C ASP A 404 21.11 33.23 21.80
N ILE A 405 22.03 34.18 21.58
CA ILE A 405 22.32 34.73 20.24
C ILE A 405 22.88 33.64 19.30
N THR A 406 23.81 32.82 19.79
CA THR A 406 24.39 31.74 18.98
C THR A 406 23.35 30.67 18.67
N PHE A 407 22.50 30.30 19.62
CA PHE A 407 21.38 29.39 19.38
C PHE A 407 20.44 29.94 18.30
N PHE A 408 20.01 31.19 18.42
CA PHE A 408 19.14 31.85 17.43
C PHE A 408 19.78 31.86 16.03
N PHE A 409 21.04 32.27 15.92
CA PHE A 409 21.72 32.36 14.63
C PHE A 409 21.90 30.99 13.96
N PHE A 410 22.41 30.00 14.69
CA PHE A 410 22.67 28.68 14.09
C PHE A 410 21.39 27.88 13.85
N VAL A 411 20.49 27.81 14.82
CA VAL A 411 19.32 26.93 14.75
C VAL A 411 18.20 27.57 13.94
N ILE A 412 17.84 28.81 14.24
CA ILE A 412 16.69 29.47 13.62
C ILE A 412 17.08 30.09 12.27
N VAL A 413 18.11 30.93 12.24
CA VAL A 413 18.47 31.67 11.01
C VAL A 413 19.10 30.77 9.96
N ILE A 414 20.03 29.89 10.34
CA ILE A 414 20.74 29.04 9.37
C ILE A 414 19.99 27.73 9.11
N LEU A 415 19.77 26.88 10.12
CA LEU A 415 19.27 25.52 9.88
C LEU A 415 17.83 25.48 9.35
N LEU A 416 16.91 26.29 9.89
CA LEU A 416 15.54 26.35 9.34
C LEU A 416 15.51 26.93 7.92
N ALA A 417 16.35 27.93 7.63
CA ALA A 417 16.47 28.48 6.27
C ALA A 417 17.02 27.45 5.27
N ILE A 418 17.95 26.58 5.70
CA ILE A 418 18.42 25.46 4.87
C ILE A 418 17.26 24.48 4.58
N ILE A 419 16.45 24.11 5.59
CA ILE A 419 15.30 23.22 5.39
C ILE A 419 14.31 23.81 4.37
N GLN A 420 13.96 25.08 4.51
CA GLN A 420 13.09 25.77 3.54
C GLN A 420 13.76 25.85 2.15
N GLY A 421 15.05 26.16 2.11
CA GLY A 421 15.84 26.24 0.88
C GLY A 421 15.84 24.93 0.08
N LEU A 422 16.01 23.78 0.75
CA LEU A 422 15.97 22.46 0.13
C LEU A 422 14.61 22.15 -0.52
N ILE A 423 13.51 22.61 0.10
CA ILE A 423 12.16 22.45 -0.46
C ILE A 423 12.00 23.31 -1.71
N ILE A 424 12.44 24.58 -1.67
CA ILE A 424 12.37 25.50 -2.82
C ILE A 424 13.22 24.96 -3.99
N ASP A 425 14.42 24.46 -3.71
CA ASP A 425 15.31 23.88 -4.71
C ASP A 425 14.66 22.66 -5.39
N ALA A 426 14.05 21.76 -4.62
CA ALA A 426 13.32 20.61 -5.17
C ALA A 426 12.16 21.01 -6.09
N PHE A 427 11.43 22.10 -5.78
CA PHE A 427 10.41 22.65 -6.68
C PHE A 427 11.02 23.22 -7.96
N GLY A 428 12.19 23.86 -7.86
CA GLY A 428 12.95 24.34 -9.01
C GLY A 428 13.37 23.19 -9.94
N GLU A 429 13.99 22.16 -9.38
CA GLU A 429 14.49 21.00 -10.14
C GLU A 429 13.36 20.25 -10.86
N LEU A 430 12.24 19.95 -10.18
CA LEU A 430 11.11 19.27 -10.81
C LEU A 430 10.51 20.06 -11.97
N ARG A 431 10.50 21.40 -11.88
CA ARG A 431 10.05 22.27 -12.97
C ARG A 431 11.02 22.18 -14.15
N ASP A 432 12.33 22.24 -13.88
CA ASP A 432 13.36 22.22 -14.91
C ASP A 432 13.41 20.84 -15.62
N GLN A 433 13.18 19.74 -14.91
CA GLN A 433 13.02 18.41 -15.49
C GLN A 433 11.79 18.32 -16.42
N LEU A 434 10.65 18.87 -16.00
CA LEU A 434 9.45 18.90 -16.85
C LEU A 434 9.68 19.74 -18.11
N GLN A 435 10.38 20.88 -17.98
CA GLN A 435 10.71 21.72 -19.12
C GLN A 435 11.69 21.03 -20.07
N SER A 436 12.71 20.34 -19.56
CA SER A 436 13.68 19.65 -20.43
C SER A 436 13.06 18.52 -21.26
N VAL A 437 12.09 17.79 -20.70
CA VAL A 437 11.34 16.76 -21.45
C VAL A 437 10.51 17.38 -22.59
N VAL A 438 9.93 18.54 -22.36
CA VAL A 438 9.20 19.28 -23.41
C VAL A 438 10.17 19.78 -24.48
N ASP A 439 11.27 20.40 -24.06
CA ASP A 439 12.27 20.95 -24.98
C ASP A 439 12.93 19.85 -25.82
N ASP A 440 13.25 18.68 -25.26
CA ASP A 440 13.83 17.55 -26.01
C ASP A 440 12.84 16.98 -27.03
N MET A 441 11.56 16.85 -26.66
CA MET A 441 10.52 16.36 -27.58
C MET A 441 10.26 17.35 -28.74
N GLU A 442 10.43 18.65 -28.52
CA GLU A 442 10.25 19.68 -29.55
C GLU A 442 11.51 19.91 -30.40
N SER A 443 12.70 19.65 -29.86
CA SER A 443 13.97 19.94 -30.52
C SER A 443 14.58 18.73 -31.25
N ASN A 444 14.33 17.51 -30.81
CA ASN A 444 14.94 16.31 -31.38
C ASN A 444 13.90 15.23 -31.68
N CYS A 445 14.13 14.42 -32.73
CA CYS A 445 13.34 13.22 -32.93
C CYS A 445 13.82 12.11 -31.97
N PHE A 446 12.93 11.61 -31.11
CA PHE A 446 13.22 10.57 -30.11
C PHE A 446 13.86 9.29 -30.68
N ILE A 447 13.52 8.91 -31.92
CA ILE A 447 13.97 7.64 -32.52
C ILE A 447 15.36 7.76 -33.15
N CYS A 448 15.61 8.81 -33.94
CA CYS A 448 16.87 8.96 -34.68
C CYS A 448 17.86 9.94 -34.04
N GLY A 449 17.43 10.73 -33.06
CA GLY A 449 18.25 11.74 -32.38
C GLY A 449 18.64 12.93 -33.25
N ILE A 450 18.07 13.06 -34.44
CA ILE A 450 18.35 14.20 -35.34
C ILE A 450 17.51 15.39 -34.88
N GLY A 451 18.16 16.54 -34.75
CA GLY A 451 17.54 17.79 -34.35
C GLY A 451 16.62 18.40 -35.40
N LYS A 452 15.66 19.18 -34.94
CA LYS A 452 14.65 19.90 -35.72
C LYS A 452 15.27 20.79 -36.80
N ASP A 453 16.38 21.44 -36.50
CA ASP A 453 17.13 22.30 -37.43
C ASP A 453 17.53 21.60 -38.73
N TYR A 454 17.74 20.27 -38.69
CA TYR A 454 18.06 19.50 -39.88
C TYR A 454 16.84 19.32 -40.79
N PHE A 455 15.68 19.03 -40.21
CA PHE A 455 14.45 18.73 -40.94
C PHE A 455 13.73 19.99 -41.41
N ASP A 456 13.79 21.08 -40.64
CA ASP A 456 13.15 22.36 -40.97
C ASP A 456 13.86 23.15 -42.08
N ARG A 457 14.84 22.55 -42.75
CA ARG A 457 15.29 22.99 -44.09
C ARG A 457 14.15 22.95 -45.12
N VAL A 458 13.16 22.09 -44.89
CA VAL A 458 11.91 22.00 -45.64
C VAL A 458 10.78 22.51 -44.73
N PRO A 459 9.81 23.30 -45.23
CA PRO A 459 8.70 23.78 -44.40
C PRO A 459 7.94 22.62 -43.76
N HIS A 460 7.75 22.67 -42.45
CA HIS A 460 7.12 21.61 -41.64
C HIS A 460 7.80 20.23 -41.79
N GLY A 461 9.11 20.22 -42.05
CA GLY A 461 9.88 18.99 -42.22
C GLY A 461 9.91 18.15 -40.94
N PHE A 462 10.14 18.77 -39.77
CA PHE A 462 10.18 18.05 -38.50
C PHE A 462 8.84 17.40 -38.13
N ASP A 463 7.75 18.16 -38.22
CA ASP A 463 6.40 17.65 -37.94
C ASP A 463 6.04 16.47 -38.87
N THR A 464 6.42 16.57 -40.15
CA THR A 464 6.20 15.50 -41.12
C THR A 464 7.00 14.25 -40.78
N HIS A 465 8.26 14.41 -40.38
CA HIS A 465 9.14 13.31 -39.97
C HIS A 465 8.58 12.55 -38.76
N VAL A 466 8.20 13.27 -37.70
CA VAL A 466 7.66 12.66 -36.47
C VAL A 466 6.29 12.00 -36.71
N GLN A 467 5.44 12.57 -37.56
CA GLN A 467 4.10 12.02 -37.78
C GLN A 467 4.04 10.87 -38.78
N LYS A 468 4.89 10.87 -39.81
CA LYS A 468 4.82 9.91 -40.93
C LYS A 468 5.95 8.89 -40.95
N GLU A 469 7.18 9.29 -40.61
CA GLU A 469 8.34 8.41 -40.69
C GLU A 469 8.60 7.75 -39.33
N HIS A 470 8.86 8.55 -38.29
CA HIS A 470 9.15 8.09 -36.94
C HIS A 470 7.99 8.33 -35.98
N ASN A 471 6.81 7.88 -36.37
CA ASN A 471 5.66 7.91 -35.49
C ASN A 471 5.81 6.83 -34.41
N LEU A 472 5.92 7.26 -33.14
CA LEU A 472 6.08 6.38 -31.99
C LEU A 472 4.98 5.32 -31.90
N ALA A 473 3.75 5.65 -32.31
CA ALA A 473 2.62 4.72 -32.26
C ALA A 473 2.75 3.58 -33.28
N ASN A 474 3.49 3.76 -34.38
CA ASN A 474 3.71 2.70 -35.38
C ASN A 474 4.72 1.64 -34.92
N TYR A 475 5.55 1.94 -33.90
CA TYR A 475 6.47 0.98 -33.29
C TYR A 475 5.81 0.07 -32.27
N MET A 476 4.67 0.49 -31.70
CA MET A 476 3.84 -0.31 -30.79
C MET A 476 2.97 -1.27 -31.59
#